data_AF-A0A1R1A3J0-F1
#
_entry.id   AF-A0A1R1A3J0-F1
#
_cell.length_a   1.000
_cell.length_b   1.000
_cell.length_c   1.000
_cell.angle_alpha   90.00
_cell.angle_beta   90.00
_cell.angle_gamma   90.00
#
_symmetry.space_group_name_H-M   'P 1'
#
loop_
_entity.id
_entity.type
_entity.pdbx_description
1 polymer ?
#
loop_
_entity_poly.entity_id
_entity_poly.type
_entity_poly.pdbx_seq_one_letter_code
_entity_poly.pdbx_strand_id
1 'polypeptide(L)'
;MIINIVIKAVFALLSFTHTEVFATEAVQLHAEPSYAKWGKLAMQETSKAYEDASIVNYKYEGRKKLTNGESEESFVLMLNKDAKQFAIRVTIRINTITDRLIDVELKELMNGT
;
A
#
# COMPACT_ATOMS: atom_id res chain seq x y z
N MET A 1 -35.87 13.26 -58.56
CA MET A 1 -36.50 13.45 -57.23
C MET A 1 -37.30 12.23 -56.76
N ILE A 2 -36.83 10.99 -56.99
CA ILE A 2 -37.47 9.76 -56.40
C ILE A 2 -36.42 8.70 -55.96
N ILE A 3 -35.16 8.76 -56.41
CA ILE A 3 -34.18 7.68 -56.16
C ILE A 3 -33.44 7.81 -54.81
N ASN A 4 -33.47 8.97 -54.13
CA ASN A 4 -32.73 9.19 -52.87
C ASN A 4 -33.53 8.86 -51.59
N ILE A 5 -34.80 8.43 -51.70
CA ILE A 5 -35.66 8.15 -50.53
C ILE A 5 -35.56 6.69 -50.07
N VAL A 6 -35.25 5.74 -50.96
CA VAL A 6 -35.30 4.31 -50.64
C VAL A 6 -34.12 3.86 -49.76
N ILE A 7 -32.95 4.48 -49.86
CA ILE A 7 -31.76 4.05 -49.10
C ILE A 7 -31.79 4.54 -47.63
N LYS A 8 -32.52 5.61 -47.30
CA LYS A 8 -32.64 6.07 -45.90
C LYS A 8 -33.67 5.29 -45.08
N ALA A 9 -34.58 4.56 -45.72
CA ALA A 9 -35.62 3.81 -45.02
C ALA A 9 -35.15 2.43 -44.52
N VAL A 10 -34.08 1.85 -45.09
CA VAL A 10 -33.58 0.52 -44.68
C VAL A 10 -32.63 0.59 -43.47
N PHE A 11 -31.99 1.74 -43.24
CA PHE A 11 -31.05 1.92 -42.12
C PHE A 11 -31.72 2.34 -40.80
N ALA A 12 -33.03 2.63 -40.81
CA ALA A 12 -33.77 3.05 -39.63
C ALA A 12 -34.40 1.87 -38.84
N LEU A 13 -34.19 0.62 -39.27
CA LEU A 13 -34.77 -0.57 -38.64
C LEU A 13 -33.75 -1.51 -37.98
N LEU A 14 -32.51 -1.05 -37.74
CA LEU A 14 -31.48 -1.78 -36.99
C LEU A 14 -31.09 -1.09 -35.68
N SER A 15 -32.00 -0.32 -35.09
CA SER A 15 -31.77 0.46 -33.86
C SER A 15 -32.59 -0.06 -32.67
N PHE A 16 -32.65 -1.37 -32.48
CA PHE A 16 -33.11 -2.03 -31.25
C PHE A 16 -32.26 -3.30 -31.19
N THR A 17 -31.27 -3.48 -30.31
CA THR A 17 -31.22 -3.21 -28.88
C THR A 17 -29.75 -3.11 -28.46
N HIS A 18 -29.26 -1.95 -28.04
CA HIS A 18 -28.03 -1.92 -27.24
C HIS A 18 -28.46 -1.87 -25.77
N THR A 19 -28.65 -3.05 -25.19
CA THR A 19 -28.74 -3.17 -23.73
C THR A 19 -27.35 -2.87 -23.20
N GLU A 20 -27.14 -1.64 -22.75
CA GLU A 20 -25.96 -1.27 -21.98
C GLU A 20 -26.05 -2.02 -20.65
N VAL A 21 -25.41 -3.19 -20.60
CA VAL A 21 -25.18 -3.90 -19.35
C VAL A 21 -24.18 -3.03 -18.58
N PHE A 22 -24.69 -2.17 -17.70
CA PHE A 22 -23.88 -1.51 -16.69
C PHE A 22 -23.28 -2.61 -15.81
N ALA A 23 -22.06 -3.03 -16.12
CA ALA A 23 -21.27 -3.86 -15.25
C ALA A 23 -21.03 -3.04 -13.97
N THR A 24 -21.77 -3.37 -12.91
CA THR A 24 -21.42 -2.94 -11.56
C THR A 24 -20.05 -3.54 -11.25
N GLU A 25 -18.99 -2.75 -11.38
CA GLU A 25 -17.68 -3.10 -10.85
C GLU A 25 -17.85 -3.31 -9.35
N ALA A 26 -17.80 -4.56 -8.92
CA ALA A 26 -17.75 -4.89 -7.51
C ALA A 26 -16.45 -4.29 -6.96
N VAL A 27 -16.57 -3.21 -6.19
CA VAL A 27 -15.46 -2.65 -5.41
C VAL A 27 -15.00 -3.75 -4.47
N GLN A 28 -13.92 -4.45 -4.83
CA GLN A 28 -13.27 -5.38 -3.91
C GLN A 28 -12.66 -4.55 -2.79
N LEU A 29 -13.35 -4.50 -1.66
CA LEU A 29 -12.83 -3.93 -0.43
C LEU A 29 -11.74 -4.86 0.09
N HIS A 30 -10.50 -4.72 -0.39
CA HIS A 30 -9.36 -5.45 0.16
C HIS A 30 -9.13 -4.94 1.58
N ALA A 31 -9.28 -5.83 2.56
CA ALA A 31 -8.95 -5.52 3.94
C ALA A 31 -7.46 -5.14 4.05
N GLU A 32 -7.17 -4.06 4.77
CA GLU A 32 -5.79 -3.62 4.97
C GLU A 32 -4.99 -4.74 5.68
N PRO A 33 -3.74 -5.04 5.26
CA PRO A 33 -2.93 -6.05 5.92
C PRO A 33 -2.74 -5.74 7.41
N SER A 34 -2.73 -6.77 8.26
CA SER A 34 -2.66 -6.59 9.72
C SER A 34 -1.39 -5.89 10.22
N TYR A 35 -0.32 -5.88 9.42
CA TYR A 35 0.92 -5.16 9.75
C TYR A 35 0.87 -3.66 9.40
N ALA A 36 -0.10 -3.19 8.61
CA ALA A 36 -0.07 -1.86 8.03
C ALA A 36 -0.20 -0.73 9.06
N LYS A 37 -0.97 -0.97 10.13
CA LYS A 37 -1.00 -0.09 11.32
C LYS A 37 0.41 0.17 11.85
N TRP A 38 1.21 -0.88 11.96
CA TRP A 38 2.59 -0.81 12.47
C TRP A 38 3.55 -0.24 11.44
N GLY A 39 3.32 -0.47 10.15
CA GLY A 39 4.08 0.18 9.08
C GLY A 39 3.96 1.70 9.11
N LYS A 40 2.76 2.24 9.36
CA LYS A 40 2.54 3.69 9.55
C LYS A 40 3.32 4.22 10.75
N LEU A 41 3.31 3.50 11.88
CA LEU A 41 4.09 3.86 13.06
C LEU A 41 5.61 3.83 12.77
N ALA A 42 6.10 2.82 12.04
CA ALA A 42 7.51 2.72 11.68
C ALA A 42 7.99 3.94 10.87
N MET A 43 7.18 4.40 9.91
CA MET A 43 7.46 5.62 9.14
C MET A 43 7.48 6.85 10.05
N GLN A 44 6.49 6.99 10.93
CA GLN A 44 6.39 8.13 11.85
C GLN A 44 7.60 8.22 12.79
N GLU A 45 7.96 7.12 13.46
CA GLU A 45 9.10 7.09 14.39
C GLU A 45 10.43 7.34 13.65
N THR A 46 10.56 6.83 12.43
CA THR A 46 11.75 7.07 11.61
C THR A 46 11.85 8.53 11.16
N SER A 47 10.75 9.15 10.72
CA SER A 47 10.75 10.57 10.36
C SER A 47 11.05 11.48 11.56
N LYS A 48 10.62 11.10 12.78
CA LYS A 48 10.98 11.84 14.01
C LYS A 48 12.46 11.70 14.35
N ALA A 49 13.03 10.50 14.21
CA ALA A 49 14.43 10.25 14.55
C ALA A 49 15.42 10.86 13.53
N TYR A 50 14.99 11.03 12.28
CA TYR A 50 15.80 11.53 11.17
C TYR A 50 15.12 12.71 10.47
N GLU A 51 14.94 13.82 11.20
CA GLU A 51 14.21 15.01 10.71
C GLU A 51 14.83 15.66 9.46
N ASP A 52 16.12 15.42 9.21
CA ASP A 52 16.87 15.94 8.08
C ASP A 52 17.04 14.93 6.92
N ALA A 53 16.31 13.81 6.96
CA ALA A 53 16.30 12.81 5.92
C ALA A 53 14.87 12.53 5.44
N SER A 54 14.74 12.20 4.16
CA SER A 54 13.46 11.77 3.56
C SER A 54 13.39 10.25 3.46
N ILE A 55 12.24 9.67 3.76
CA ILE A 55 11.98 8.24 3.48
C ILE A 55 11.65 8.12 2.00
N VAL A 56 12.48 7.41 1.24
CA VAL A 56 12.31 7.24 -0.23
C VAL A 56 11.77 5.87 -0.62
N ASN A 57 11.90 4.87 0.26
CA ASN A 57 11.33 3.55 0.06
C ASN A 57 11.03 2.88 1.41
N TYR A 58 10.09 1.93 1.39
CA TYR A 58 9.74 1.12 2.54
C TYR A 58 9.52 -0.33 2.10
N LYS A 59 9.95 -1.27 2.93
CA LYS A 59 9.74 -2.70 2.77
C LYS A 59 9.29 -3.31 4.09
N TYR A 60 8.22 -4.08 4.07
CA TYR A 60 7.88 -4.98 5.18
C TYR A 60 8.72 -6.26 5.08
N GLU A 61 9.44 -6.60 6.14
CA GLU A 61 10.28 -7.81 6.19
C GLU A 61 9.58 -9.01 6.84
N GLY A 62 8.49 -8.77 7.56
CA GLY A 62 7.66 -9.83 8.11
C GLY A 62 7.40 -9.71 9.61
N ARG A 63 6.64 -10.68 10.11
CA ARG A 63 6.30 -10.85 11.52
C ARG A 63 7.10 -12.00 12.10
N LYS A 64 7.68 -11.78 13.28
CA LYS A 64 8.23 -12.84 14.14
C LYS A 64 7.35 -13.00 15.37
N LYS A 65 6.77 -14.18 15.58
CA LYS A 65 6.04 -14.51 16.81
C LYS A 65 7.04 -14.73 17.94
N LEU A 66 6.77 -14.14 19.10
CA LEU A 66 7.52 -14.35 20.33
C LEU A 66 6.68 -15.17 21.32
N THR A 67 7.26 -15.50 22.47
CA THR A 67 6.52 -16.09 23.59
C THR A 67 5.60 -15.05 24.26
N ASN A 68 4.71 -15.48 25.16
CA ASN A 68 3.86 -14.60 25.98
C ASN A 68 2.84 -13.72 25.23
N GLY A 69 2.46 -14.11 24.02
CA GLY A 69 1.48 -13.36 23.23
C GLY A 69 2.05 -12.05 22.68
N GLU A 70 3.34 -12.03 22.36
CA GLU A 70 4.02 -10.90 21.71
C GLU A 70 4.43 -11.25 20.27
N SER A 71 4.63 -10.22 19.46
CA SER A 71 5.27 -10.37 18.16
C SER A 71 6.11 -9.14 17.82
N GLU A 72 7.05 -9.33 16.92
CA GLU A 72 7.83 -8.26 16.29
C GLU A 72 7.41 -8.11 14.83
N GLU A 73 7.12 -6.88 14.43
CA GLU A 73 6.96 -6.48 13.03
C GLU A 73 8.21 -5.75 12.57
N SER A 74 8.83 -6.21 11.47
CA SER A 74 10.07 -5.62 10.97
C SER A 74 9.86 -4.92 9.63
N PHE A 75 10.44 -3.73 9.52
CA PHE A 75 10.40 -2.89 8.34
C PHE A 75 11.81 -2.41 7.99
N VAL A 76 12.11 -2.26 6.71
CA VAL A 76 13.32 -1.57 6.24
C VAL A 76 12.89 -0.34 5.48
N LEU A 77 13.32 0.82 5.96
CA LEU A 77 13.07 2.11 5.37
C LEU A 77 14.37 2.61 4.74
N MET A 78 14.31 2.97 3.47
CA MET A 78 15.43 3.61 2.78
C MET A 78 15.29 5.11 2.97
N LEU A 79 16.30 5.73 3.56
CA LEU A 79 16.35 7.17 3.79
C LEU A 79 17.31 7.82 2.78
N ASN A 80 17.03 9.06 2.43
CA ASN A 80 17.92 9.93 1.67
C ASN A 80 18.16 11.22 2.43
N LYS A 81 19.45 11.49 2.70
CA LYS A 81 19.94 12.75 3.26
C LYS A 81 21.06 13.27 2.38
N ASP A 82 20.90 14.44 1.79
CA ASP A 82 21.91 15.09 0.94
C ASP A 82 22.51 14.15 -0.13
N ALA A 83 21.64 13.43 -0.84
CA ALA A 83 22.00 12.41 -1.85
C ALA A 83 22.69 11.14 -1.33
N LYS A 84 22.94 11.01 -0.02
CA LYS A 84 23.37 9.76 0.61
C LYS A 84 22.17 8.92 1.00
N GLN A 85 22.12 7.68 0.50
CA GLN A 85 21.11 6.70 0.92
C GLN A 85 21.65 5.74 1.98
N PHE A 86 20.82 5.45 2.97
CA PHE A 86 21.09 4.49 4.02
C PHE A 86 19.79 3.83 4.47
N ALA A 87 19.89 2.59 4.93
CA ALA A 87 18.73 1.80 5.32
C ALA A 87 18.60 1.74 6.84
N ILE A 88 17.41 2.04 7.35
CA ILE A 88 17.04 1.86 8.75
C ILE A 88 16.11 0.66 8.85
N ARG A 89 16.47 -0.32 9.66
CA ARG A 89 15.54 -1.36 10.10
C ARG A 89 14.79 -0.86 11.33
N VAL A 90 13.47 -0.90 11.25
CA VAL A 90 12.55 -0.61 12.35
C VAL A 90 11.94 -1.92 12.81
N THR A 91 12.07 -2.22 14.10
CA THR A 91 11.43 -3.37 14.74
C THR A 91 10.41 -2.88 15.75
N ILE A 92 9.14 -3.23 15.54
CA ILE A 92 8.05 -2.85 16.45
C ILE A 92 7.63 -4.09 17.22
N ARG A 93 7.82 -4.07 18.54
CA ARG A 93 7.33 -5.12 19.42
C ARG A 93 5.92 -4.79 19.91
N ILE A 94 5.01 -5.74 19.78
CA ILE A 94 3.60 -5.57 20.11
C ILE A 94 3.09 -6.69 21.00
N ASN A 95 2.18 -6.34 21.91
CA ASN A 95 1.37 -7.31 22.63
C ASN A 95 0.19 -7.70 21.74
N THR A 96 0.16 -8.94 21.27
CA THR A 96 -0.86 -9.43 20.31
C THR A 96 -2.23 -9.68 20.94
N ILE A 97 -2.32 -9.73 22.27
CA ILE A 97 -3.60 -9.90 23.00
C ILE A 97 -4.32 -8.57 23.11
N THR A 98 -3.58 -7.50 23.41
CA THR A 98 -4.12 -6.15 23.64
C THR A 98 -3.98 -5.21 22.44
N ASP A 99 -3.27 -5.64 21.39
CA ASP A 99 -2.95 -4.85 20.19
C ASP A 99 -2.21 -3.53 20.50
N ARG A 100 -1.35 -3.58 21.53
CA ARG A 100 -0.60 -2.43 22.05
C ARG A 100 0.87 -2.51 21.72
N LEU A 101 1.44 -1.33 21.50
CA LEU A 101 2.89 -1.15 21.39
C LEU A 101 3.57 -1.52 22.71
N ILE A 102 4.66 -2.27 22.62
CA ILE A 102 5.58 -2.54 23.72
C ILE A 102 6.85 -1.71 23.53
N ASP A 103 7.45 -1.77 22.33
CA ASP A 103 8.74 -1.14 22.05
C ASP A 103 8.92 -0.83 20.56
N VAL A 104 9.78 0.15 20.25
CA VAL A 104 10.22 0.49 18.89
C VAL A 104 11.74 0.62 18.87
N GLU A 105 12.41 -0.22 18.07
CA GLU A 105 13.85 -0.17 17.85
C GLU A 105 14.15 0.33 16.43
N LEU A 106 15.03 1.32 16.31
CA LEU A 106 15.57 1.80 15.02
C LEU A 106 17.05 1.45 14.95
N LYS A 107 17.45 0.76 13.88
CA LYS A 107 18.82 0.32 13.65
C LYS A 107 19.27 0.62 12.23
N GLU A 108 20.30 1.45 12.08
CA GLU A 108 20.96 1.61 10.78
C GLU A 108 21.61 0.29 10.35
N LEU A 109 21.30 -0.15 9.14
CA LEU A 109 21.93 -1.29 8.52
C LEU A 109 23.25 -0.83 7.91
N MET A 110 24.36 -1.41 8.37
CA MET A 110 25.67 -1.13 7.78
C MET A 110 25.63 -1.54 6.29
N ASN A 111 25.82 -0.57 5.40
CA ASN A 111 26.12 -0.89 4.00
C ASN A 111 27.44 -1.66 4.01
N GLY A 112 27.44 -2.91 3.52
CA GLY A 112 28.66 -3.71 3.43
C GLY A 112 29.74 -2.93 2.67
N THR A 113 30.87 -2.67 3.33
CA THR A 113 32.13 -2.26 2.70
C THR A 113 32.63 -3.33 1.76
#